data_AF-A0A3C0TAJ9-F1
#
_entry.id   AF-A0A3C0TAJ9-F1
#
_cell.length_a   1.000
_cell.length_b   1.000
_cell.length_c   1.000
_cell.angle_alpha   90.00
_cell.angle_beta   90.00
_cell.angle_gamma   90.00
#
_symmetry.space_group_name_H-M   'P 1'
#
loop_
_entity.id
_entity.type
_entity.pdbx_description
1 polymer ?
#
loop_
_entity_poly.entity_id
_entity_poly.type
_entity_poly.pdbx_seq_one_letter_code
_entity_poly.pdbx_strand_id
1 'polypeptide(L)'
;KEEGKSTASQVIRLQVELEDLGVVLWAKEQFDALTNQAISGDDLYREEQYREALAVYEQTIEELEQLVNSAEEILANNIESGVSALAQGDADQALTAFIVATAIDREDQSLKDKLDRAENLKLVLASMKSGEAAEKNGEFDAALTHFTKARDLDSLWTPAQQGIVRLEGLIRQRRFEDAMSSAFSALARKDYEQSRTAFNEAATIVPNSTEPEDGILQIDLAVRMDEIDTLKEAADRHVNEESWAEAIEQFEAVLALDDSLIFARDGLAIAKERLDLENRLKRFMNDPTIMKDDSELNSARRAVVDASRVARQSPNTAKQMNSLSRLISVARIPISVVITSDGRTDVTVYQVRHLGRIDSTDMQLYPGTYTIVGKRSGYRDVQHTLRLMAGTTLDPINIKCVEKI
;
A
#
# COMPACT_ATOMS: atom_id res chain seq x y z
N LYS A 1 -15.60 -52.64 -84.19
CA LYS A 1 -14.17 -52.33 -84.02
C LYS A 1 -13.95 -50.87 -83.62
N GLU A 2 -14.37 -49.88 -84.42
CA GLU A 2 -14.17 -48.46 -84.06
C GLU A 2 -15.00 -48.02 -82.84
N GLU A 3 -16.23 -48.52 -82.74
CA GLU A 3 -17.11 -48.32 -81.58
C GLU A 3 -16.48 -48.84 -80.28
N GLY A 4 -15.99 -50.09 -80.27
CA GLY A 4 -15.30 -50.66 -79.10
C GLY A 4 -14.05 -49.90 -78.65
N LYS A 5 -13.28 -49.28 -79.56
CA LYS A 5 -12.16 -48.40 -79.18
C LYS A 5 -12.62 -47.12 -78.49
N SER A 6 -13.73 -46.55 -78.95
CA SER A 6 -14.32 -45.35 -78.35
C SER A 6 -14.80 -45.64 -76.93
N THR A 7 -15.49 -46.78 -76.74
CA THR A 7 -16.00 -47.23 -75.44
C THR A 7 -14.85 -47.54 -74.47
N ALA A 8 -13.80 -48.24 -74.91
CA ALA A 8 -12.60 -48.46 -74.10
C ALA A 8 -11.91 -47.14 -73.68
N SER A 9 -11.88 -46.14 -74.57
CA SER A 9 -11.34 -44.81 -74.25
C SER A 9 -12.20 -44.04 -73.24
N GLN A 10 -13.50 -44.33 -73.14
CA GLN A 10 -14.38 -43.76 -72.12
C GLN A 10 -14.15 -44.43 -70.76
N VAL A 11 -13.97 -45.76 -70.72
CA VAL A 11 -13.58 -46.49 -69.50
C VAL A 11 -12.32 -45.88 -68.89
N ILE A 12 -11.26 -45.68 -69.69
CA ILE A 12 -10.00 -45.08 -69.21
C ILE A 12 -10.22 -43.65 -68.67
N ARG A 13 -11.05 -42.84 -69.34
CA ARG A 13 -11.35 -41.48 -68.89
C ARG A 13 -12.03 -41.46 -67.52
N LEU A 14 -13.03 -42.33 -67.31
CA LEU A 14 -13.72 -42.45 -66.03
C LEU A 14 -12.81 -43.02 -64.94
N GLN A 15 -11.92 -43.96 -65.27
CA GLN A 15 -10.90 -44.46 -64.34
C GLN A 15 -9.95 -43.34 -63.90
N VAL A 16 -9.46 -42.52 -64.83
CA VAL A 16 -8.60 -41.36 -64.51
C VAL A 16 -9.35 -40.33 -63.68
N GLU A 17 -10.62 -40.04 -63.99
CA GLU A 17 -11.45 -39.13 -63.19
C GLU A 17 -11.60 -39.64 -61.75
N LEU A 18 -11.88 -40.94 -61.56
CA LEU A 18 -11.97 -41.54 -60.23
C LEU A 18 -10.61 -41.53 -59.49
N GLU A 19 -9.50 -41.75 -60.19
CA GLU A 19 -8.16 -41.60 -59.62
C GLU A 19 -7.89 -40.15 -59.18
N ASP A 20 -8.33 -39.17 -59.97
CA ASP A 20 -8.25 -37.75 -59.62
C ASP A 20 -9.14 -37.40 -58.41
N LEU A 21 -10.27 -38.08 -58.24
CA LEU A 21 -11.13 -38.01 -57.05
C LEU A 21 -10.62 -38.89 -55.88
N GLY A 22 -9.46 -39.53 -56.02
CA GLY A 22 -8.84 -40.31 -54.96
C GLY A 22 -9.62 -41.58 -54.58
N VAL A 23 -10.30 -42.22 -55.53
CA VAL A 23 -11.17 -43.41 -55.33
C VAL A 23 -10.54 -44.53 -54.50
N VAL A 24 -9.23 -44.68 -54.52
CA VAL A 24 -8.48 -45.67 -53.72
C VAL A 24 -8.63 -45.43 -52.20
N LEU A 25 -8.96 -44.21 -51.76
CA LEU A 25 -9.14 -43.88 -50.35
C LEU A 25 -10.55 -44.16 -49.83
N TRP A 26 -11.55 -44.25 -50.71
CA TRP A 26 -12.96 -44.33 -50.30
C TRP A 26 -13.79 -45.44 -50.96
N ALA A 27 -13.34 -46.00 -52.08
CA ALA A 27 -14.00 -47.11 -52.77
C ALA A 27 -13.02 -48.07 -53.46
N LYS A 28 -11.85 -48.33 -52.84
CA LYS A 28 -10.79 -49.18 -53.41
C LYS A 28 -11.28 -50.51 -53.97
N GLU A 29 -12.03 -51.27 -53.17
CA GLU A 29 -12.46 -52.61 -53.56
C GLU A 29 -13.38 -52.59 -54.78
N GLN A 30 -14.31 -51.64 -54.82
CA GLN A 30 -15.22 -51.45 -55.96
C GLN A 30 -14.45 -50.99 -57.20
N PHE A 31 -13.51 -50.06 -57.06
CA PHE A 31 -12.67 -49.61 -58.16
C PHE A 31 -11.79 -50.73 -58.73
N ASP A 32 -11.11 -51.49 -57.87
CA ASP A 32 -10.27 -52.62 -58.29
C ASP A 32 -11.09 -53.69 -59.03
N ALA A 33 -12.35 -53.93 -58.61
CA ALA A 33 -13.26 -54.84 -59.32
C ALA A 33 -13.62 -54.33 -60.73
N LEU A 34 -13.96 -53.04 -60.86
CA LEU A 34 -14.28 -52.42 -62.15
C LEU A 34 -13.07 -52.38 -63.09
N THR A 35 -11.86 -52.19 -62.55
CA THR A 35 -10.62 -52.27 -63.31
C THR A 35 -10.37 -53.68 -63.84
N ASN A 36 -10.60 -54.72 -63.03
CA ASN A 36 -10.50 -56.10 -63.51
C ASN A 36 -11.56 -56.44 -64.57
N GLN A 37 -12.76 -55.87 -64.46
CA GLN A 37 -13.82 -56.02 -65.46
C GLN A 37 -13.42 -55.37 -66.80
N ALA A 38 -12.82 -54.18 -66.76
CA ALA A 38 -12.26 -53.52 -67.94
C ALA A 38 -11.16 -54.37 -68.62
N ILE A 39 -10.26 -54.97 -67.83
CA ILE A 39 -9.22 -55.89 -68.33
C ILE A 39 -9.85 -57.09 -69.05
N SER A 40 -10.93 -57.66 -68.51
CA SER A 40 -11.65 -58.74 -69.18
C SER A 40 -12.25 -58.29 -70.53
N GLY A 41 -12.71 -57.04 -70.64
CA GLY A 41 -13.15 -56.45 -71.90
C GLY A 41 -12.01 -56.32 -72.91
N ASP A 42 -10.83 -55.90 -72.47
CA ASP A 42 -9.62 -55.81 -73.30
C ASP A 42 -9.18 -57.18 -73.82
N ASP A 43 -9.28 -58.22 -73.00
CA ASP A 43 -8.95 -59.60 -73.36
C ASP A 43 -9.87 -60.10 -74.49
N LEU A 44 -11.19 -59.96 -74.34
CA LEU A 44 -12.18 -60.30 -75.37
C LEU A 44 -11.96 -59.52 -76.67
N TYR A 45 -11.56 -58.25 -76.58
CA TYR A 45 -11.28 -57.42 -77.74
C TYR A 45 -10.05 -57.92 -78.51
N ARG A 46 -8.99 -58.37 -77.81
CA ARG A 46 -7.79 -58.97 -78.41
C ARG A 46 -8.07 -60.32 -79.09
N GLU A 47 -9.04 -61.07 -78.57
CA GLU A 47 -9.53 -62.33 -79.14
C GLU A 47 -10.52 -62.14 -80.31
N GLU A 48 -10.73 -60.90 -80.75
CA GLU A 48 -11.66 -60.52 -81.83
C GLU A 48 -13.15 -60.75 -81.50
N GLN A 49 -13.50 -61.00 -80.24
CA GLN A 49 -14.88 -61.13 -79.74
C GLN A 49 -15.52 -59.75 -79.50
N TYR A 50 -15.60 -58.93 -80.55
CA TYR A 50 -15.93 -57.50 -80.44
C TYR A 50 -17.30 -57.19 -79.82
N ARG A 51 -18.29 -58.09 -79.98
CA ARG A 51 -19.64 -57.89 -79.43
C ARG A 51 -19.68 -58.09 -77.92
N GLU A 52 -18.97 -59.10 -77.44
CA GLU A 52 -18.85 -59.43 -76.02
C GLU A 52 -18.00 -58.36 -75.31
N ALA A 53 -16.89 -57.95 -75.93
CA ALA A 53 -16.06 -56.85 -75.43
C ALA A 53 -16.85 -55.54 -75.30
N LEU A 54 -17.67 -55.18 -76.29
CA LEU A 54 -18.50 -53.97 -76.24
C LEU A 54 -19.50 -54.01 -75.08
N ALA A 55 -20.17 -55.13 -74.87
CA ALA A 55 -21.11 -55.30 -73.77
C ALA A 55 -20.42 -55.16 -72.39
N VAL A 56 -19.21 -55.73 -72.23
CA VAL A 56 -18.43 -55.57 -71.00
C VAL A 56 -18.03 -54.12 -70.78
N TYR A 57 -17.58 -53.40 -71.82
CA TYR A 57 -17.23 -51.98 -71.68
C TYR A 57 -18.44 -51.11 -71.36
N GLU A 58 -19.60 -51.32 -72.01
CA GLU A 58 -20.83 -50.57 -71.73
C GLU A 58 -21.29 -50.74 -70.28
N GLN A 59 -21.27 -51.99 -69.78
CA GLN A 59 -21.60 -52.26 -68.38
C GLN A 59 -20.59 -51.59 -67.42
N THR A 60 -19.30 -51.69 -67.73
CA THR A 60 -18.24 -51.09 -66.88
C THR A 60 -18.38 -49.56 -66.84
N ILE A 61 -18.76 -48.92 -67.95
CA ILE A 61 -19.02 -47.47 -68.00
C ILE A 61 -20.17 -47.11 -67.08
N GLU A 62 -21.30 -47.83 -67.14
CA GLU A 62 -22.46 -47.55 -66.29
C GLU A 62 -22.10 -47.62 -64.80
N GLU A 63 -21.36 -48.66 -64.40
CA GLU A 63 -20.92 -48.85 -63.01
C GLU A 63 -19.85 -47.81 -62.58
N LEU A 64 -18.95 -47.40 -63.49
CA LEU A 64 -17.98 -46.32 -63.24
C LEU A 64 -18.67 -44.96 -63.12
N GLU A 65 -19.67 -44.65 -63.95
CA GLU A 65 -20.45 -43.41 -63.86
C GLU A 65 -21.25 -43.35 -62.56
N GLN A 66 -21.84 -44.47 -62.12
CA GLN A 66 -22.47 -44.57 -60.80
C GLN A 66 -21.47 -44.29 -59.67
N LEU A 67 -20.26 -44.82 -59.78
CA LEU A 67 -19.20 -44.60 -58.79
C LEU A 67 -18.75 -43.13 -58.76
N VAL A 68 -18.57 -42.48 -59.92
CA VAL A 68 -18.28 -41.04 -60.01
C VAL A 68 -19.38 -40.23 -59.35
N ASN A 69 -20.65 -40.52 -59.64
CA ASN A 69 -21.79 -39.80 -59.07
C ASN A 69 -21.93 -39.97 -57.55
N SER A 70 -21.38 -41.05 -56.97
CA SER A 70 -21.37 -41.25 -55.51
C SER A 70 -20.37 -40.36 -54.78
N ALA A 71 -19.38 -39.80 -55.48
CA ALA A 71 -18.30 -39.01 -54.86
C ALA A 71 -18.81 -37.80 -54.08
N GLU A 72 -19.89 -37.15 -54.54
CA GLU A 72 -20.49 -35.99 -53.83
C GLU A 72 -21.09 -36.39 -52.48
N GLU A 73 -21.78 -37.53 -52.41
CA GLU A 73 -22.33 -38.06 -51.16
C GLU A 73 -21.21 -38.51 -50.20
N ILE A 74 -20.18 -39.19 -50.73
CA ILE A 74 -19.00 -39.60 -49.96
C ILE A 74 -18.28 -38.37 -49.39
N LEU A 75 -18.11 -37.31 -50.17
CA LEU A 75 -17.53 -36.05 -49.71
C LEU A 75 -18.34 -35.46 -48.56
N ALA A 76 -19.66 -35.30 -48.73
CA ALA A 76 -20.53 -34.73 -47.70
C ALA A 76 -20.49 -35.53 -46.39
N ASN A 77 -20.56 -36.87 -46.47
CA ASN A 77 -20.49 -37.75 -45.32
C ASN A 77 -19.14 -37.67 -44.58
N ASN A 78 -18.03 -37.57 -45.32
CA ASN A 78 -16.71 -37.44 -44.72
C ASN A 78 -16.50 -36.06 -44.09
N ILE A 79 -17.04 -34.99 -44.68
CA ILE A 79 -17.02 -33.65 -44.07
C ILE A 79 -17.77 -33.68 -42.73
N GLU A 80 -18.99 -34.22 -42.71
CA GLU A 80 -19.81 -34.30 -41.49
C GLU A 80 -19.12 -35.16 -40.41
N SER A 81 -18.66 -36.35 -40.80
CA SER A 81 -17.91 -37.27 -39.93
C SER A 81 -16.67 -36.60 -39.34
N GLY A 82 -15.87 -35.93 -40.16
CA GLY A 82 -14.65 -35.24 -39.74
C GLY A 82 -14.93 -34.06 -38.80
N VAL A 83 -15.96 -33.25 -39.08
CA VAL A 83 -16.36 -32.13 -38.21
C VAL A 83 -16.85 -32.64 -36.85
N SER A 84 -17.65 -33.70 -36.86
CA SER A 84 -18.14 -34.34 -35.63
C SER A 84 -16.98 -34.94 -34.82
N ALA A 85 -16.05 -35.62 -35.48
CA ALA A 85 -14.86 -36.20 -34.86
C ALA A 85 -13.93 -35.13 -34.26
N LEU A 86 -13.71 -34.01 -34.96
CA LEU A 86 -13.01 -32.85 -34.39
C LEU A 86 -13.72 -32.37 -33.12
N ALA A 87 -15.04 -32.15 -33.16
CA ALA A 87 -15.79 -31.68 -31.99
C ALA A 87 -15.72 -32.63 -30.78
N GLN A 88 -15.64 -33.94 -31.04
CA GLN A 88 -15.55 -34.98 -30.01
C GLN A 88 -14.12 -35.27 -29.54
N GLY A 89 -13.10 -34.76 -30.25
CA GLY A 89 -11.71 -35.09 -29.99
C GLY A 89 -11.31 -36.50 -30.46
N ASP A 90 -12.01 -37.06 -31.45
CA ASP A 90 -11.59 -38.29 -32.12
C ASP A 90 -10.60 -37.94 -33.25
N ALA A 91 -9.31 -37.97 -32.91
CA ALA A 91 -8.26 -37.59 -33.85
C ALA A 91 -8.10 -38.56 -35.02
N ASP A 92 -8.35 -39.86 -34.80
CA ASP A 92 -8.17 -40.88 -35.84
C ASP A 92 -9.32 -40.82 -36.86
N GLN A 93 -10.55 -40.68 -36.39
CA GLN A 93 -11.71 -40.52 -37.27
C GLN A 93 -11.65 -39.18 -38.02
N ALA A 94 -11.30 -38.08 -37.34
CA ALA A 94 -11.17 -36.77 -37.98
C ALA A 94 -10.13 -36.80 -39.10
N LEU A 95 -8.94 -37.36 -38.82
CA LEU A 95 -7.85 -37.43 -39.80
C LEU A 95 -8.25 -38.28 -41.00
N THR A 96 -8.84 -39.45 -40.76
CA THR A 96 -9.27 -40.35 -41.84
C THR A 96 -10.31 -39.69 -42.74
N ALA A 97 -11.33 -39.06 -42.14
CA ALA A 97 -12.41 -38.42 -42.89
C ALA A 97 -11.93 -37.23 -43.71
N PHE A 98 -11.05 -36.37 -43.16
CA PHE A 98 -10.53 -35.24 -43.92
C PHE A 98 -9.49 -35.63 -44.97
N ILE A 99 -8.72 -36.71 -44.80
CA ILE A 99 -7.88 -37.25 -45.87
C ILE A 99 -8.74 -37.64 -47.08
N VAL A 100 -9.86 -38.32 -46.86
CA VAL A 100 -10.80 -38.69 -47.94
C VAL A 100 -11.43 -37.45 -48.56
N ALA A 101 -11.97 -36.52 -47.75
CA ALA A 101 -12.63 -35.33 -48.24
C ALA A 101 -11.69 -34.44 -49.08
N THR A 102 -10.47 -34.19 -48.60
CA THR A 102 -9.45 -33.40 -49.33
C THR A 102 -8.93 -34.12 -50.57
N ALA A 103 -9.02 -35.46 -50.65
CA ALA A 103 -8.67 -36.19 -51.86
C ALA A 103 -9.72 -36.04 -52.97
N ILE A 104 -11.00 -35.96 -52.61
CA ILE A 104 -12.13 -35.75 -53.53
C ILE A 104 -12.17 -34.30 -54.02
N ASP A 105 -12.03 -33.32 -53.12
CA ASP A 105 -11.92 -31.89 -53.46
C ASP A 105 -10.59 -31.30 -52.98
N ARG A 106 -9.61 -31.32 -53.88
CA ARG A 106 -8.23 -30.86 -53.61
C ARG A 106 -8.07 -29.35 -53.61
N GLU A 107 -9.03 -28.61 -54.16
CA GLU A 107 -8.93 -27.15 -54.28
C GLU A 107 -9.65 -26.43 -53.14
N ASP A 108 -10.55 -27.11 -52.41
CA ASP A 108 -11.20 -26.53 -51.23
C ASP A 108 -10.22 -26.28 -50.07
N GLN A 109 -9.86 -25.00 -49.91
CA GLN A 109 -9.03 -24.53 -48.81
C GLN A 109 -9.65 -24.83 -47.43
N SER A 110 -10.98 -24.81 -47.32
CA SER A 110 -11.70 -25.13 -46.08
C SER A 110 -11.46 -26.58 -45.65
N LEU A 111 -11.26 -27.51 -46.59
CA LEU A 111 -10.93 -28.91 -46.28
C LEU A 111 -9.47 -29.05 -45.86
N LYS A 112 -8.55 -28.35 -46.54
CA LYS A 112 -7.13 -28.30 -46.15
C LYS A 112 -6.97 -27.80 -44.72
N ASP A 113 -7.64 -26.71 -44.36
CA ASP A 113 -7.60 -26.16 -43.00
C ASP A 113 -8.17 -27.15 -41.96
N LYS A 114 -9.21 -27.93 -42.31
CA LYS A 114 -9.76 -28.95 -41.41
C LYS A 114 -8.85 -30.18 -41.30
N LEU A 115 -8.19 -30.57 -42.38
CA LEU A 115 -7.19 -31.63 -42.38
C LEU A 115 -6.01 -31.25 -41.49
N ASP A 116 -5.47 -30.04 -41.63
CA ASP A 116 -4.38 -29.52 -40.78
C ASP A 116 -4.75 -29.57 -39.28
N ARG A 117 -6.00 -29.23 -38.95
CA ARG A 117 -6.52 -29.33 -37.58
C ARG A 117 -6.59 -30.78 -37.10
N ALA A 118 -7.06 -31.69 -37.95
CA ALA A 118 -7.14 -33.11 -37.61
C ALA A 118 -5.76 -33.76 -37.43
N GLU A 119 -4.78 -33.39 -38.25
CA GLU A 119 -3.38 -33.82 -38.10
C GLU A 119 -2.77 -33.40 -36.76
N ASN A 120 -3.10 -32.19 -36.29
CA ASN A 120 -2.62 -31.66 -35.01
C ASN A 120 -3.43 -32.14 -33.80
N LEU A 121 -4.63 -32.70 -33.98
CA LEU A 121 -5.57 -32.98 -32.90
C LEU A 121 -4.98 -33.90 -31.81
N LYS A 122 -4.16 -34.91 -32.16
CA LYS A 122 -3.49 -35.75 -31.16
C LYS A 122 -2.57 -34.96 -30.22
N LEU A 123 -1.82 -34.00 -30.77
CA LEU A 123 -0.92 -33.14 -30.00
C LEU A 123 -1.69 -32.13 -29.16
N VAL A 124 -2.81 -31.61 -29.69
CA VAL A 124 -3.75 -30.76 -28.95
C VAL A 124 -4.28 -31.50 -27.73
N LEU A 125 -4.84 -32.70 -27.91
CA LEU A 125 -5.41 -33.51 -26.82
C LEU A 125 -4.37 -33.93 -25.78
N ALA A 126 -3.15 -34.27 -26.20
CA ALA A 126 -2.06 -34.55 -25.26
C ALA A 126 -1.67 -33.31 -24.43
N SER A 127 -1.65 -32.13 -25.05
CA SER A 127 -1.40 -30.86 -24.36
C SER A 127 -2.54 -30.51 -23.41
N MET A 128 -3.79 -30.69 -23.82
CA MET A 128 -4.98 -30.52 -22.96
C MET A 128 -4.91 -31.41 -21.72
N LYS A 129 -4.65 -32.71 -21.89
CA LYS A 129 -4.53 -33.66 -20.78
C LYS A 129 -3.42 -33.28 -19.80
N SER A 130 -2.29 -32.77 -20.31
CA SER A 130 -1.18 -32.30 -19.46
C SER A 130 -1.56 -31.03 -18.69
N GLY A 131 -2.28 -30.10 -19.35
CA GLY A 131 -2.80 -28.88 -18.72
C GLY A 131 -3.80 -29.18 -17.62
N GLU A 132 -4.77 -30.06 -17.87
CA GLU A 132 -5.77 -30.49 -16.89
C GLU A 132 -5.12 -31.18 -15.67
N ALA A 133 -4.09 -32.00 -15.90
CA ALA A 133 -3.35 -32.64 -14.82
C ALA A 133 -2.60 -31.63 -13.94
N ALA A 134 -1.86 -30.70 -14.56
CA ALA A 134 -1.15 -29.63 -13.85
C ALA A 134 -2.13 -28.74 -13.07
N GLU A 135 -3.27 -28.40 -13.68
CA GLU A 135 -4.31 -27.61 -13.04
C GLU A 135 -4.86 -28.32 -11.79
N LYS A 136 -5.18 -29.62 -11.89
CA LYS A 136 -5.67 -30.42 -10.77
C LYS A 136 -4.65 -30.48 -9.62
N ASN A 137 -3.37 -30.38 -9.93
CA ASN A 137 -2.28 -30.32 -8.96
C ASN A 137 -2.04 -28.91 -8.40
N GLY A 138 -2.77 -27.89 -8.88
CA GLY A 138 -2.61 -26.49 -8.47
C GLY A 138 -1.46 -25.74 -9.14
N GLU A 139 -0.81 -26.36 -10.13
CA GLU A 139 0.34 -25.85 -10.89
C GLU A 139 -0.14 -24.94 -12.04
N PHE A 140 -0.81 -23.83 -11.69
CA PHE A 140 -1.54 -23.02 -12.66
C PHE A 140 -0.67 -22.44 -13.79
N ASP A 141 0.56 -22.01 -13.53
CA ASP A 141 1.46 -21.51 -14.59
C ASP A 141 1.87 -22.62 -15.57
N ALA A 142 2.09 -23.84 -15.08
CA ALA A 142 2.39 -25.00 -15.92
C ALA A 142 1.16 -25.40 -16.75
N ALA A 143 -0.02 -25.39 -16.14
CA ALA A 143 -1.27 -25.66 -16.82
C ALA A 143 -1.56 -24.63 -17.93
N LEU A 144 -1.31 -23.34 -17.66
CA LEU A 144 -1.46 -22.25 -18.63
C LEU A 144 -0.51 -22.44 -19.83
N THR A 145 0.72 -22.89 -19.58
CA THR A 145 1.69 -23.23 -20.64
C THR A 145 1.15 -24.35 -21.54
N HIS A 146 0.57 -25.40 -20.95
CA HIS A 146 0.01 -26.51 -21.71
C HIS A 146 -1.23 -26.15 -22.52
N PHE A 147 -2.17 -25.38 -21.95
CA PHE A 147 -3.34 -24.91 -22.72
C PHE A 147 -2.95 -23.91 -23.81
N THR A 148 -1.96 -23.07 -23.55
CA THR A 148 -1.39 -22.17 -24.57
C THR A 148 -0.82 -22.96 -25.74
N LYS A 149 -0.04 -24.02 -25.47
CA LYS A 149 0.45 -24.93 -26.51
C LYS A 149 -0.69 -25.58 -27.31
N ALA A 150 -1.77 -26.01 -26.65
CA ALA A 150 -2.94 -26.57 -27.33
C ALA A 150 -3.62 -25.55 -28.26
N ARG A 151 -3.79 -24.30 -27.80
CA ARG A 151 -4.31 -23.19 -28.60
C ARG A 151 -3.41 -22.84 -29.78
N ASP A 152 -2.10 -22.87 -29.60
CA ASP A 152 -1.14 -22.54 -30.66
C ASP A 152 -1.10 -23.65 -31.74
N LEU A 153 -1.45 -24.89 -31.40
CA LEU A 153 -1.62 -26.02 -32.33
C LEU A 153 -2.97 -25.98 -33.07
N ASP A 154 -4.06 -25.62 -32.38
CA ASP A 154 -5.36 -25.38 -33.00
C ASP A 154 -6.05 -24.19 -32.32
N SER A 155 -6.01 -23.04 -32.99
CA SER A 155 -6.60 -21.80 -32.45
C SER A 155 -8.13 -21.88 -32.35
N LEU A 156 -8.79 -22.80 -33.06
CA LEU A 156 -10.24 -23.03 -33.00
C LEU A 156 -10.64 -24.07 -31.95
N TRP A 157 -9.69 -24.64 -31.20
CA TRP A 157 -9.97 -25.56 -30.10
C TRP A 157 -10.48 -24.81 -28.87
N THR A 158 -11.79 -24.59 -28.81
CA THR A 158 -12.47 -23.84 -27.73
C THR A 158 -12.10 -24.29 -26.31
N PRO A 159 -11.95 -25.59 -25.98
CA PRO A 159 -11.58 -26.00 -24.63
C PRO A 159 -10.23 -25.43 -24.14
N ALA A 160 -9.25 -25.25 -25.02
CA ALA A 160 -7.96 -24.65 -24.65
C ALA A 160 -8.12 -23.17 -24.29
N GLN A 161 -8.89 -22.42 -25.08
CA GLN A 161 -9.16 -21.00 -24.83
C GLN A 161 -9.90 -20.80 -23.50
N GLN A 162 -10.91 -21.63 -23.22
CA GLN A 162 -11.64 -21.60 -21.96
C GLN A 162 -10.72 -21.92 -20.77
N GLY A 163 -9.83 -22.91 -20.91
CA GLY A 163 -8.82 -23.23 -19.91
C GLY A 163 -7.89 -22.06 -19.61
N ILE A 164 -7.39 -21.36 -20.64
CA ILE A 164 -6.54 -20.17 -20.51
C ILE A 164 -7.25 -19.08 -19.72
N VAL A 165 -8.44 -18.65 -20.15
CA VAL A 165 -9.19 -17.56 -19.47
C VAL A 165 -9.45 -17.89 -18.01
N ARG A 166 -9.84 -19.14 -17.73
CA ARG A 166 -10.11 -19.59 -16.37
C ARG A 166 -8.85 -19.60 -15.50
N LEU A 167 -7.72 -20.08 -16.02
CA LEU A 167 -6.45 -20.08 -15.29
C LEU A 167 -5.89 -18.68 -15.08
N GLU A 168 -5.99 -17.79 -16.06
CA GLU A 168 -5.60 -16.38 -15.89
C GLU A 168 -6.38 -15.73 -14.75
N GLY A 169 -7.68 -16.03 -14.63
CA GLY A 169 -8.51 -15.62 -13.50
C GLY A 169 -8.01 -16.18 -12.17
N LEU A 170 -7.74 -17.49 -12.11
CA LEU A 170 -7.25 -18.15 -10.89
C LEU A 170 -5.86 -17.65 -10.45
N ILE A 171 -4.94 -17.44 -11.40
CA ILE A 171 -3.60 -16.90 -11.14
C ILE A 171 -3.71 -15.47 -10.61
N ARG A 172 -4.56 -14.65 -11.23
CA ARG A 172 -4.80 -13.27 -10.76
C ARG A 172 -5.34 -13.26 -9.34
N GLN A 173 -6.33 -14.11 -9.05
CA GLN A 173 -6.92 -14.24 -7.72
C GLN A 173 -5.88 -14.67 -6.68
N ARG A 174 -5.07 -15.70 -6.97
CA ARG A 174 -4.00 -16.15 -6.08
C ARG A 174 -2.98 -15.05 -5.79
N ARG A 175 -2.53 -14.33 -6.83
CA ARG A 175 -1.57 -13.21 -6.66
C ARG A 175 -2.16 -12.10 -5.80
N PHE A 176 -3.45 -11.80 -5.96
CA PHE A 176 -4.15 -10.84 -5.12
C PHE A 176 -4.18 -11.30 -3.65
N GLU A 177 -4.56 -12.55 -3.40
CA GLU A 177 -4.59 -13.14 -2.06
C GLU A 177 -3.20 -13.15 -1.40
N ASP A 178 -2.16 -13.48 -2.15
CA ASP A 178 -0.77 -13.48 -1.68
C ASP A 178 -0.32 -12.05 -1.31
N ALA A 179 -0.62 -11.05 -2.14
CA ALA A 179 -0.30 -9.66 -1.87
C ALA A 179 -1.05 -9.14 -0.63
N MET A 180 -2.35 -9.44 -0.50
CA MET A 180 -3.15 -9.09 0.68
C MET A 180 -2.61 -9.75 1.95
N SER A 181 -2.27 -11.04 1.89
CA SER A 181 -1.70 -11.79 3.01
C SER A 181 -0.35 -11.22 3.46
N SER A 182 0.52 -10.87 2.49
CA SER A 182 1.79 -10.20 2.73
C SER A 182 1.58 -8.84 3.41
N ALA A 183 0.61 -8.05 2.93
CA ALA A 183 0.26 -6.75 3.50
C ALA A 183 -0.17 -6.87 4.96
N PHE A 184 -1.15 -7.72 5.27
CA PHE A 184 -1.60 -7.91 6.65
C PHE A 184 -0.50 -8.48 7.56
N SER A 185 0.37 -9.35 7.04
CA SER A 185 1.52 -9.88 7.79
C SER A 185 2.57 -8.79 8.10
N ALA A 186 2.76 -7.82 7.21
CA ALA A 186 3.61 -6.66 7.44
C ALA A 186 2.97 -5.68 8.44
N LEU A 187 1.67 -5.39 8.30
CA LEU A 187 0.91 -4.58 9.24
C LEU A 187 0.97 -5.15 10.68
N ALA A 188 0.79 -6.45 10.84
CA ALA A 188 0.87 -7.12 12.14
C ALA A 188 2.26 -7.00 12.80
N ARG A 189 3.32 -6.84 12.00
CA ARG A 189 4.69 -6.60 12.45
C ARG A 189 5.03 -5.11 12.59
N LYS A 190 4.07 -4.21 12.36
CA LYS A 190 4.23 -2.75 12.30
C LYS A 190 5.23 -2.29 11.23
N ASP A 191 5.46 -3.11 10.20
CA ASP A 191 6.23 -2.73 9.02
C ASP A 191 5.29 -2.03 8.03
N TYR A 192 4.99 -0.77 8.33
CA TYR A 192 3.98 0.00 7.60
C TYR A 192 4.35 0.25 6.14
N GLU A 193 5.63 0.47 5.83
CA GLU A 193 6.10 0.68 4.46
C GLU A 193 5.97 -0.59 3.60
N GLN A 194 6.38 -1.74 4.13
CA GLN A 194 6.19 -3.02 3.44
C GLN A 194 4.70 -3.32 3.27
N SER A 195 3.88 -3.03 4.29
CA SER A 195 2.43 -3.22 4.23
C SER A 195 1.77 -2.37 3.16
N ARG A 196 2.14 -1.08 3.05
CA ARG A 196 1.61 -0.18 2.00
C ARG A 196 1.99 -0.67 0.61
N THR A 197 3.25 -1.10 0.45
CA THR A 197 3.74 -1.63 -0.83
C THR A 197 2.90 -2.83 -1.28
N ALA A 198 2.63 -3.77 -0.38
CA ALA A 198 1.85 -4.97 -0.69
C ALA A 198 0.36 -4.67 -0.96
N PHE A 199 -0.29 -3.75 -0.23
CA PHE A 199 -1.66 -3.33 -0.58
C PHE A 199 -1.70 -2.61 -1.94
N ASN A 200 -0.73 -1.76 -2.24
CA ASN A 200 -0.65 -1.11 -3.55
C ASN A 200 -0.47 -2.14 -4.67
N GLU A 201 0.36 -3.18 -4.47
CA GLU A 201 0.47 -4.30 -5.41
C GLU A 201 -0.89 -5.00 -5.60
N ALA A 202 -1.60 -5.33 -4.53
CA ALA A 202 -2.94 -5.93 -4.60
C ALA A 202 -3.93 -5.04 -5.38
N ALA A 203 -3.90 -3.73 -5.18
CA ALA A 203 -4.71 -2.76 -5.92
C ALA A 203 -4.39 -2.72 -7.42
N THR A 204 -3.13 -2.96 -7.82
CA THR A 204 -2.79 -3.07 -9.25
C THR A 204 -3.29 -4.37 -9.88
N ILE A 205 -3.39 -5.46 -9.10
CA ILE A 205 -3.85 -6.78 -9.57
C ILE A 205 -5.37 -6.79 -9.77
N VAL A 206 -6.12 -6.20 -8.83
CA VAL A 206 -7.59 -6.09 -8.90
C VAL A 206 -8.02 -4.63 -8.68
N PRO A 207 -8.01 -3.78 -9.73
CA PRO A 207 -8.27 -2.34 -9.60
C PRO A 207 -9.67 -1.96 -9.12
N ASN A 208 -10.63 -2.87 -9.21
CA ASN A 208 -12.01 -2.61 -8.80
C ASN A 208 -12.32 -3.10 -7.38
N SER A 209 -11.33 -3.65 -6.66
CA SER A 209 -11.48 -4.06 -5.26
C SER A 209 -11.28 -2.87 -4.32
N THR A 210 -12.10 -2.78 -3.28
CA THR A 210 -11.94 -1.81 -2.17
C THR A 210 -11.05 -2.34 -1.05
N GLU A 211 -10.77 -3.64 -1.03
CA GLU A 211 -10.10 -4.30 0.10
C GLU A 211 -8.67 -3.78 0.36
N PRO A 212 -7.84 -3.47 -0.67
CA PRO A 212 -6.55 -2.85 -0.44
C PRO A 212 -6.64 -1.43 0.12
N GLU A 213 -7.65 -0.65 -0.28
CA GLU A 213 -7.86 0.71 0.22
C GLU A 213 -8.24 0.68 1.70
N ASP A 214 -9.15 -0.23 2.10
CA ASP A 214 -9.48 -0.48 3.50
C ASP A 214 -8.25 -0.88 4.32
N GLY A 215 -7.36 -1.68 3.74
CA GLY A 215 -6.07 -2.05 4.33
C GLY A 215 -5.14 -0.85 4.54
N ILE A 216 -5.06 0.07 3.58
CA ILE A 216 -4.29 1.31 3.69
C ILE A 216 -4.85 2.22 4.80
N LEU A 217 -6.17 2.32 4.93
CA LEU A 217 -6.80 3.06 6.02
C LEU A 217 -6.45 2.47 7.40
N GLN A 218 -6.37 1.14 7.51
CA GLN A 218 -5.91 0.48 8.74
C GLN A 218 -4.45 0.82 9.07
N ILE A 219 -3.57 0.94 8.05
CA ILE A 219 -2.19 1.40 8.25
C ILE A 219 -2.18 2.83 8.79
N ASP A 220 -2.94 3.74 8.17
CA ASP A 220 -2.98 5.14 8.59
C ASP A 220 -3.44 5.30 10.04
N LEU A 221 -4.43 4.51 10.45
CA LEU A 221 -4.88 4.46 11.84
C LEU A 221 -3.79 3.90 12.76
N ALA A 222 -3.14 2.80 12.40
CA ALA A 222 -2.10 2.17 13.20
C ALA A 222 -0.88 3.09 13.40
N VAL A 223 -0.42 3.76 12.34
CA VAL A 223 0.67 4.75 12.40
C VAL A 223 0.31 5.88 13.36
N ARG A 224 -0.90 6.44 13.24
CA ARG A 224 -1.37 7.51 14.14
C ARG A 224 -1.41 7.04 15.59
N MET A 225 -1.88 5.83 15.85
CA MET A 225 -1.94 5.27 17.20
C MET A 225 -0.54 5.06 17.80
N ASP A 226 0.42 4.56 17.02
CA ASP A 226 1.80 4.39 17.47
C ASP A 226 2.49 5.74 17.77
N GLU A 227 2.21 6.77 16.98
CA GLU A 227 2.70 8.12 17.23
C GLU A 227 2.11 8.70 18.53
N ILE A 228 0.80 8.52 18.74
CA ILE A 228 0.13 8.90 19.99
C ILE A 228 0.76 8.20 21.20
N ASP A 229 0.99 6.89 21.11
CA ASP A 229 1.60 6.11 22.19
C ASP A 229 3.03 6.61 22.50
N THR A 230 3.83 6.89 21.46
CA THR A 230 5.18 7.44 21.60
C THR A 230 5.17 8.80 22.30
N LEU A 231 4.30 9.71 21.87
CA LEU A 231 4.15 11.04 22.47
C LEU A 231 3.65 10.95 23.91
N LYS A 232 2.74 10.03 24.20
CA LYS A 232 2.25 9.77 25.55
C LYS A 232 3.37 9.29 26.48
N GLU A 233 4.19 8.33 26.04
CA GLU A 233 5.35 7.88 26.84
C GLU A 233 6.36 9.01 27.08
N ALA A 234 6.56 9.89 26.10
CA ALA A 234 7.38 11.09 26.26
C ALA A 234 6.78 12.08 27.27
N ALA A 235 5.46 12.35 27.19
CA ALA A 235 4.75 13.20 28.12
C ALA A 235 4.84 12.67 29.56
N ASP A 236 4.58 11.39 29.77
CA ASP A 236 4.62 10.73 31.08
C ASP A 236 6.03 10.81 31.70
N ARG A 237 7.08 10.64 30.88
CA ARG A 237 8.46 10.82 31.31
C ARG A 237 8.74 12.26 31.75
N HIS A 238 8.34 13.26 30.97
CA HIS A 238 8.52 14.67 31.35
C HIS A 238 7.71 15.05 32.60
N VAL A 239 6.52 14.50 32.79
CA VAL A 239 5.74 14.65 34.03
C VAL A 239 6.50 14.06 35.22
N ASN A 240 7.09 12.87 35.08
CA ASN A 240 7.87 12.23 36.14
C ASN A 240 9.17 13.00 36.48
N GLU A 241 9.76 13.67 35.49
CA GLU A 241 10.95 14.53 35.66
C GLU A 241 10.59 15.94 36.18
N GLU A 242 9.29 16.26 36.27
CA GLU A 242 8.76 17.60 36.56
C GLU A 242 9.18 18.66 35.51
N SER A 243 9.45 18.23 34.28
CA SER A 243 9.76 19.05 33.10
C SER A 243 8.45 19.51 32.44
N TRP A 244 7.74 20.42 33.09
CA TRP A 244 6.35 20.74 32.74
C TRP A 244 6.18 21.41 31.37
N ALA A 245 7.17 22.20 30.93
CA ALA A 245 7.11 22.85 29.62
C ALA A 245 7.19 21.82 28.48
N GLU A 246 8.11 20.87 28.59
CA GLU A 246 8.28 19.78 27.64
C GLU A 246 7.07 18.84 27.66
N ALA A 247 6.50 18.55 28.83
CA ALA A 247 5.26 17.76 28.93
C ALA A 247 4.08 18.45 28.21
N ILE A 248 3.96 19.78 28.31
CA ILE A 248 2.94 20.56 27.59
C ILE A 248 3.11 20.38 26.08
N GLU A 249 4.32 20.48 25.56
CA GLU A 249 4.61 20.29 24.13
C GLU A 249 4.16 18.90 23.65
N GLN A 250 4.45 17.84 24.42
CA GLN A 250 4.04 16.48 24.07
C GLN A 250 2.51 16.31 24.10
N PHE A 251 1.80 16.85 25.10
CA PHE A 251 0.35 16.77 25.14
C PHE A 251 -0.32 17.57 24.02
N GLU A 252 0.21 18.75 23.68
CA GLU A 252 -0.26 19.55 22.55
C GLU A 252 -0.04 18.80 21.22
N ALA A 253 1.08 18.11 21.06
CA ALA A 253 1.34 17.24 19.91
C ALA A 253 0.32 16.08 19.81
N VAL A 254 -0.01 15.41 20.93
CA VAL A 254 -1.06 14.38 20.95
C VAL A 254 -2.41 14.96 20.51
N LEU A 255 -2.79 16.13 21.03
CA LEU A 255 -4.07 16.76 20.70
C LEU A 255 -4.13 17.29 19.26
N ALA A 256 -2.99 17.53 18.62
CA ALA A 256 -2.92 17.82 17.19
C ALA A 256 -3.21 16.57 16.33
N LEU A 257 -2.89 15.38 16.82
CA LEU A 257 -3.22 14.11 16.18
C LEU A 257 -4.67 13.70 16.44
N ASP A 258 -5.15 13.82 17.68
CA ASP A 258 -6.55 13.57 18.02
C ASP A 258 -6.93 14.45 19.22
N ASP A 259 -7.74 15.47 18.94
CA ASP A 259 -8.13 16.42 19.97
C ASP A 259 -9.01 15.79 21.04
N SER A 260 -9.66 14.64 20.76
CA SER A 260 -10.70 14.03 21.61
C SER A 260 -10.14 13.28 22.82
N LEU A 261 -8.83 13.05 22.84
CA LEU A 261 -8.14 12.23 23.83
C LEU A 261 -8.11 12.90 25.21
N ILE A 262 -8.91 12.35 26.12
CA ILE A 262 -9.10 12.88 27.49
C ILE A 262 -7.79 12.94 28.27
N PHE A 263 -6.94 11.90 28.18
CA PHE A 263 -5.69 11.87 28.92
C PHE A 263 -4.77 13.05 28.55
N ALA A 264 -4.75 13.46 27.29
CA ALA A 264 -3.92 14.56 26.81
C ALA A 264 -4.52 15.91 27.19
N ARG A 265 -5.84 16.06 27.13
CA ARG A 265 -6.54 17.28 27.62
C ARG A 265 -6.31 17.50 29.12
N ASP A 266 -6.52 16.47 29.94
CA ASP A 266 -6.35 16.54 31.39
C ASP A 266 -4.87 16.72 31.76
N GLY A 267 -3.99 15.96 31.12
CA GLY A 267 -2.54 16.08 31.29
C GLY A 267 -2.02 17.47 30.98
N LEU A 268 -2.47 18.06 29.86
CA LEU A 268 -2.12 19.43 29.46
C LEU A 268 -2.58 20.46 30.49
N ALA A 269 -3.82 20.36 30.97
CA ALA A 269 -4.35 21.26 31.99
C ALA A 269 -3.52 21.20 33.27
N ILE A 270 -3.22 19.99 33.76
CA ILE A 270 -2.39 19.77 34.94
C ILE A 270 -0.98 20.33 34.73
N ALA A 271 -0.33 20.02 33.60
CA ALA A 271 1.02 20.49 33.31
C ALA A 271 1.10 22.02 33.25
N LYS A 272 0.10 22.69 32.66
CA LYS A 272 -0.02 24.16 32.64
C LYS A 272 -0.15 24.74 34.05
N GLU A 273 -0.98 24.16 34.90
CA GLU A 273 -1.10 24.57 36.30
C GLU A 273 0.21 24.40 37.09
N ARG A 274 0.94 23.30 36.84
CA ARG A 274 2.23 23.05 37.49
C ARG A 274 3.31 24.02 37.04
N LEU A 275 3.39 24.31 35.75
CA LEU A 275 4.34 25.28 35.21
C LEU A 275 4.06 26.69 35.73
N ASP A 276 2.80 27.11 35.82
CA ASP A 276 2.42 28.40 36.41
C ASP A 276 2.87 28.49 37.88
N LEU A 277 2.57 27.45 38.68
CA LEU A 277 2.98 27.39 40.09
C LEU A 277 4.51 27.47 40.21
N GLU A 278 5.24 26.70 39.41
CA GLU A 278 6.70 26.70 39.40
C GLU A 278 7.25 28.09 39.08
N ASN A 279 6.71 28.77 38.07
CA ASN A 279 7.12 30.12 37.68
C ASN A 279 6.83 31.15 38.78
N ARG A 280 5.67 31.05 39.45
CA ARG A 280 5.35 31.91 40.60
C ARG A 280 6.34 31.69 41.76
N LEU A 281 6.67 30.44 42.09
CA LEU A 281 7.67 30.13 43.11
C LEU A 281 9.05 30.68 42.72
N LYS A 282 9.50 30.42 41.49
CA LYS A 282 10.78 30.90 40.95
C LYS A 282 10.89 32.42 40.97
N ARG A 283 9.83 33.16 40.66
CA ARG A 283 9.82 34.63 40.71
C ARG A 283 10.26 35.16 42.07
N PHE A 284 9.67 34.66 43.16
CA PHE A 284 10.00 35.11 44.52
C PHE A 284 11.35 34.58 45.01
N MET A 285 11.78 33.39 44.58
CA MET A 285 13.11 32.87 44.91
C MET A 285 14.23 33.64 44.20
N ASN A 286 14.01 34.06 42.95
CA ASN A 286 14.99 34.81 42.16
C ASN A 286 15.13 36.26 42.61
N ASP A 287 14.02 36.88 43.05
CA ASP A 287 14.06 38.20 43.67
C ASP A 287 13.22 38.26 44.95
N PRO A 288 13.81 37.90 46.10
CA PRO A 288 13.10 37.97 47.38
C PRO A 288 12.73 39.40 47.81
N THR A 289 13.36 40.43 47.22
CA THR A 289 13.21 41.82 47.65
C THR A 289 11.86 42.42 47.27
N ILE A 290 11.17 41.85 46.27
CA ILE A 290 9.81 42.26 45.90
C ILE A 290 8.80 42.00 47.02
N MET A 291 9.08 41.03 47.90
CA MET A 291 8.22 40.72 49.04
C MET A 291 8.23 41.82 50.11
N LYS A 292 8.99 42.92 49.95
CA LYS A 292 8.83 44.14 50.74
C LYS A 292 7.38 44.65 50.70
N ASP A 293 6.75 44.59 49.53
CA ASP A 293 5.37 45.02 49.37
C ASP A 293 4.39 43.97 49.93
N ASP A 294 3.38 44.42 50.67
CA ASP A 294 2.44 43.50 51.35
C ASP A 294 1.63 42.64 50.36
N SER A 295 1.27 43.19 49.20
CA SER A 295 0.59 42.46 48.13
C SER A 295 1.46 41.31 47.59
N GLU A 296 2.76 41.57 47.39
CA GLU A 296 3.71 40.57 46.90
C GLU A 296 4.01 39.52 47.97
N LEU A 297 4.17 39.91 49.24
CA LEU A 297 4.31 38.97 50.34
C LEU A 297 3.09 38.05 50.47
N ASN A 298 1.87 38.59 50.35
CA ASN A 298 0.64 37.79 50.37
C ASN A 298 0.54 36.86 49.15
N SER A 299 1.05 37.28 47.99
CA SER A 299 1.11 36.45 46.78
C SER A 299 2.11 35.30 46.94
N ALA A 300 3.28 35.56 47.54
CA ALA A 300 4.25 34.53 47.89
C ALA A 300 3.68 33.50 48.89
N ARG A 301 2.97 33.97 49.93
CA ARG A 301 2.29 33.08 50.90
C ARG A 301 1.26 32.19 50.21
N ARG A 302 0.46 32.73 49.28
CA ARG A 302 -0.50 31.96 48.49
C ARG A 302 0.20 30.90 47.63
N ALA A 303 1.30 31.25 46.96
CA ALA A 303 2.08 30.29 46.17
C ALA A 303 2.61 29.12 47.03
N VAL A 304 3.04 29.37 48.28
CA VAL A 304 3.41 28.30 49.23
C VAL A 304 2.21 27.42 49.59
N VAL A 305 1.03 28.00 49.81
CA VAL A 305 -0.20 27.22 50.08
C VAL A 305 -0.56 26.35 48.89
N ASP A 306 -0.53 26.88 47.67
CA ASP A 306 -0.80 26.11 46.45
C ASP A 306 0.22 24.98 46.29
N ALA A 307 1.51 25.27 46.50
CA ALA A 307 2.59 24.28 46.48
C ALA A 307 2.40 23.16 47.51
N SER A 308 1.90 23.48 48.70
CA SER A 308 1.67 22.49 49.76
C SER A 308 0.64 21.41 49.37
N ARG A 309 -0.32 21.75 48.49
CA ARG A 309 -1.35 20.81 48.02
C ARG A 309 -0.76 19.73 47.13
N VAL A 310 0.39 20.00 46.51
CA VAL A 310 0.99 19.12 45.50
C VAL A 310 2.39 18.63 45.84
N ALA A 311 3.03 19.22 46.85
CA ALA A 311 4.40 18.92 47.28
C ALA A 311 4.64 17.45 47.64
N ARG A 312 3.61 16.72 48.08
CA ARG A 312 3.73 15.28 48.41
C ARG A 312 4.12 14.44 47.19
N GLN A 313 3.69 14.84 46.01
CA GLN A 313 3.89 14.12 44.74
C GLN A 313 4.92 14.81 43.83
N SER A 314 5.58 15.87 44.28
CA SER A 314 6.48 16.68 43.47
C SER A 314 7.68 17.14 44.33
N PRO A 315 8.75 16.32 44.37
CA PRO A 315 9.98 16.63 45.10
C PRO A 315 10.58 18.01 44.76
N ASN A 316 10.54 18.46 43.49
CA ASN A 316 11.07 19.78 43.16
C ASN A 316 10.19 20.90 43.72
N THR A 317 8.87 20.81 43.56
CA THR A 317 7.94 21.77 44.19
C THR A 317 8.09 21.79 45.71
N ALA A 318 8.27 20.64 46.35
CA ALA A 318 8.49 20.57 47.81
C ALA A 318 9.77 21.32 48.24
N LYS A 319 10.87 21.18 47.49
CA LYS A 319 12.11 21.94 47.73
C LYS A 319 11.89 23.44 47.56
N GLN A 320 11.24 23.86 46.47
CA GLN A 320 10.96 25.27 46.18
C GLN A 320 10.05 25.89 47.25
N MET A 321 9.00 25.18 47.65
CA MET A 321 8.09 25.57 48.73
C MET A 321 8.85 25.81 50.05
N ASN A 322 9.74 24.89 50.44
CA ASN A 322 10.52 25.01 51.66
C ASN A 322 11.49 26.20 51.60
N SER A 323 12.17 26.40 50.46
CA SER A 323 13.05 27.55 50.24
C SER A 323 12.29 28.88 50.32
N LEU A 324 11.16 29.00 49.64
CA LEU A 324 10.34 30.21 49.68
C LEU A 324 9.76 30.47 51.07
N SER A 325 9.36 29.42 51.81
CA SER A 325 8.87 29.56 53.20
C SER A 325 9.93 30.17 54.12
N ARG A 326 11.20 29.80 53.95
CA ARG A 326 12.33 30.41 54.70
C ARG A 326 12.49 31.89 54.33
N LEU A 327 12.45 32.23 53.04
CA LEU A 327 12.54 33.62 52.57
C LEU A 327 11.39 34.48 53.13
N ILE A 328 10.16 33.95 53.14
CA ILE A 328 9.00 34.61 53.73
C ILE A 328 9.21 34.87 55.24
N SER A 329 9.81 33.92 55.97
CA SER A 329 10.03 34.06 57.42
C SER A 329 10.96 35.21 57.78
N VAL A 330 11.87 35.59 56.88
CA VAL A 330 12.84 36.68 57.09
C VAL A 330 12.44 37.98 56.38
N ALA A 331 11.44 37.99 55.51
CA ALA A 331 11.01 39.14 54.70
C ALA A 331 10.47 40.33 55.51
N ARG A 332 10.15 40.14 56.80
CA ARG A 332 9.67 41.19 57.71
C ARG A 332 10.55 41.33 58.96
N ILE A 333 11.78 40.84 58.90
CA ILE A 333 12.78 41.10 59.93
C ILE A 333 13.53 42.37 59.54
N PRO A 334 13.42 43.48 60.31
CA PRO A 334 14.14 44.71 59.99
C PRO A 334 15.66 44.52 60.04
N ILE A 335 16.35 45.18 59.12
CA ILE A 335 17.81 45.25 59.02
C ILE A 335 18.24 46.67 59.34
N SER A 336 19.24 46.80 60.21
CA SER A 336 19.83 48.09 60.55
C SER A 336 20.69 48.60 59.39
N VAL A 337 20.41 49.82 58.93
CA VAL A 337 21.14 50.51 57.88
C VAL A 337 21.59 51.86 58.39
N VAL A 338 22.88 52.16 58.22
CA VAL A 338 23.46 53.46 58.58
C VAL A 338 23.59 54.30 57.32
N ILE A 339 22.98 55.49 57.31
CA ILE A 339 23.11 56.46 56.21
C ILE A 339 23.90 57.66 56.71
N THR A 340 24.94 58.03 55.97
CA THR A 340 25.83 59.16 56.28
C THR A 340 25.80 60.21 55.17
N SER A 341 25.99 61.47 55.53
CA SER A 341 26.01 62.62 54.61
C SER A 341 26.93 63.73 55.13
N ASP A 342 26.96 64.89 54.48
CA ASP A 342 27.86 66.02 54.76
C ASP A 342 27.21 67.16 55.57
N GLY A 343 26.05 66.92 56.18
CA GLY A 343 25.27 67.92 56.90
C GLY A 343 24.71 69.05 56.03
N ARG A 344 24.89 69.00 54.70
CA ARG A 344 24.46 70.04 53.75
C ARG A 344 23.51 69.50 52.67
N THR A 345 23.71 68.25 52.27
CA THR A 345 22.86 67.53 51.33
C THR A 345 21.57 67.10 52.03
N ASP A 346 20.42 67.41 51.41
CA ASP A 346 19.11 67.03 51.91
C ASP A 346 18.76 65.61 51.44
N VAL A 347 18.71 64.65 52.38
CA VAL A 347 18.60 63.22 52.09
C VAL A 347 17.18 62.72 52.32
N THR A 348 16.64 62.00 51.34
CA THR A 348 15.34 61.34 51.41
C THR A 348 15.46 59.87 51.03
N VAL A 349 14.92 58.98 51.86
CA VAL A 349 14.72 57.56 51.52
C VAL A 349 13.27 57.41 51.03
N TYR A 350 13.11 57.21 49.73
CA TYR A 350 11.78 57.18 49.11
C TYR A 350 10.89 56.10 49.72
N GLN A 351 9.60 56.44 49.93
CA GLN A 351 8.57 55.60 50.54
C GLN A 351 8.84 55.16 51.98
N VAL A 352 9.87 55.70 52.64
CA VAL A 352 10.18 55.42 54.04
C VAL A 352 10.12 56.70 54.86
N ARG A 353 11.06 57.62 54.61
CA ARG A 353 11.23 58.81 55.44
C ARG A 353 12.10 59.87 54.76
N HIS A 354 11.76 61.13 54.96
CA HIS A 354 12.63 62.26 54.71
C HIS A 354 13.57 62.47 55.91
N LEU A 355 14.88 62.39 55.69
CA LEU A 355 15.89 62.48 56.75
C LEU A 355 16.40 63.91 56.98
N GLY A 356 16.31 64.76 55.96
CA GLY A 356 16.83 66.13 56.03
C GLY A 356 18.34 66.18 55.84
N ARG A 357 18.98 67.20 56.42
CA ARG A 357 20.44 67.36 56.46
C ARG A 357 20.99 66.63 57.68
N ILE A 358 21.73 65.55 57.43
CA ILE A 358 22.26 64.66 58.47
C ILE A 358 23.77 64.49 58.33
N ASP A 359 24.44 64.14 59.42
CA ASP A 359 25.81 63.62 59.39
C ASP A 359 25.79 62.07 59.37
N SER A 360 25.00 61.47 60.28
CA SER A 360 24.74 60.03 60.35
C SER A 360 23.33 59.77 60.89
N THR A 361 22.65 58.74 60.39
CA THR A 361 21.36 58.28 60.89
C THR A 361 21.24 56.77 60.74
N ASP A 362 20.91 56.10 61.84
CA ASP A 362 20.56 54.69 61.86
C ASP A 362 19.06 54.53 61.58
N MET A 363 18.72 53.57 60.71
CA MET A 363 17.33 53.23 60.44
C MET A 363 17.13 51.73 60.25
N GLN A 364 15.92 51.26 60.54
CA GLN A 364 15.53 49.87 60.37
C GLN A 364 14.70 49.74 59.09
N LEU A 365 15.18 48.94 58.15
CA LEU A 365 14.54 48.71 56.85
C LEU A 365 14.28 47.21 56.66
N TYR A 366 13.10 46.84 56.15
CA TYR A 366 12.85 45.46 55.75
C TYR A 366 13.70 45.09 54.52
N PRO A 367 13.98 43.79 54.28
CA PRO A 367 14.52 43.33 53.02
C PRO A 367 13.67 43.85 51.85
N GLY A 368 14.33 44.44 50.86
CA GLY A 368 13.66 45.23 49.83
C GLY A 368 14.59 46.12 49.04
N THR A 369 14.07 46.69 47.96
CA THR A 369 14.79 47.71 47.19
C THR A 369 14.36 49.11 47.62
N TYR A 370 15.33 50.00 47.81
CA TYR A 370 15.14 51.38 48.26
C TYR A 370 15.90 52.33 47.35
N THR A 371 15.28 53.48 47.07
CA THR A 371 15.93 54.58 46.36
C THR A 371 16.19 55.69 47.36
N ILE A 372 17.47 56.03 47.52
CA ILE A 372 17.92 57.10 48.40
C ILE A 372 18.36 58.25 47.49
N VAL A 373 17.82 59.44 47.72
CA VAL A 373 18.15 60.63 46.94
C VAL A 373 18.68 61.73 47.84
N GLY A 374 19.81 62.29 47.44
CA GLY A 374 20.37 63.52 48.00
C GLY A 374 20.10 64.69 47.05
N LYS A 375 19.54 65.77 47.59
CA LYS A 375 19.32 67.03 46.85
C LYS A 375 20.05 68.19 47.51
N ARG A 376 20.62 69.08 46.70
CA ARG A 376 21.26 70.29 47.19
C ARG A 376 21.19 71.40 46.17
N SER A 377 20.69 72.57 46.58
CA SER A 377 20.58 73.74 45.68
C SER A 377 21.94 74.12 45.08
N GLY A 378 22.00 74.25 43.75
CA GLY A 378 23.22 74.53 43.00
C GLY A 378 24.13 73.32 42.75
N TYR A 379 23.68 72.10 43.06
CA TYR A 379 24.42 70.86 42.83
C TYR A 379 23.53 69.82 42.15
N ARG A 380 24.14 68.86 41.46
CA ARG A 380 23.44 67.73 40.84
C ARG A 380 22.93 66.76 41.90
N ASP A 381 21.68 66.34 41.76
CA ASP A 381 21.06 65.34 42.64
C ASP A 381 21.80 63.99 42.52
N VAL A 382 21.96 63.30 43.65
CA VAL A 382 22.55 61.96 43.71
C VAL A 382 21.44 60.96 44.01
N GLN A 383 21.35 59.90 43.21
CA GLN A 383 20.43 58.78 43.42
C GLN A 383 21.24 57.50 43.67
N HIS A 384 20.91 56.81 44.75
CA HIS A 384 21.52 55.53 45.12
C HIS A 384 20.43 54.46 45.31
N THR A 385 20.58 53.33 44.63
CA THR A 385 19.68 52.19 44.78
C THR A 385 20.29 51.18 45.73
N LEU A 386 19.63 50.96 46.86
CA LEU A 386 20.00 50.00 47.87
C LEU A 386 19.11 48.75 47.76
N ARG A 387 19.72 47.60 47.51
CA ARG A 387 19.03 46.30 47.52
C ARG A 387 19.38 45.54 48.80
N LEU A 388 18.40 45.43 49.70
CA LEU A 388 18.54 44.77 51.00
C LEU A 388 18.03 43.34 50.95
N MET A 389 18.88 42.39 51.34
CA MET A 389 18.52 40.98 51.52
C MET A 389 18.71 40.57 52.98
N ALA A 390 17.93 39.59 53.43
CA ALA A 390 18.07 39.06 54.77
C ALA A 390 19.48 38.46 54.99
N GLY A 391 20.09 38.75 56.14
CA GLY A 391 21.42 38.26 56.50
C GLY A 391 22.60 39.05 55.90
N THR A 392 22.35 40.13 55.15
CA THR A 392 23.41 41.00 54.61
C THR A 392 23.93 41.95 55.68
N THR A 393 25.25 41.96 55.90
CA THR A 393 25.95 43.03 56.64
C THR A 393 26.28 44.17 55.70
N LEU A 394 25.99 45.41 56.10
CA LEU A 394 26.14 46.59 55.23
C LEU A 394 27.10 47.59 55.85
N ASP A 395 28.00 48.09 55.02
CA ASP A 395 28.78 49.29 55.34
C ASP A 395 27.87 50.53 55.31
N PRO A 396 28.24 51.61 56.05
CA PRO A 396 27.49 52.86 56.02
C PRO A 396 27.37 53.42 54.60
N ILE A 397 26.14 53.78 54.22
CA ILE A 397 25.83 54.30 52.89
C ILE A 397 26.08 55.82 52.90
N ASN A 398 26.99 56.30 52.06
CA ASN A 398 27.32 57.72 51.98
C ASN A 398 26.59 58.41 50.83
N ILE A 399 25.77 59.42 51.13
CA ILE A 399 24.98 60.18 50.16
C ILE A 399 25.34 61.67 50.26
N LYS A 400 26.06 62.20 49.26
CA LYS A 400 26.45 63.62 49.23
C LYS A 400 26.47 64.19 47.81
N CYS A 401 25.93 65.38 47.63
CA CYS A 401 25.99 66.12 46.37
C CYS A 401 27.36 66.80 46.22
N VAL A 402 28.19 66.31 45.28
CA VAL A 402 29.56 66.81 45.07
C VAL A 402 29.74 67.61 43.78
N GLU A 403 28.90 67.41 42.77
CA GLU A 403 29.00 68.06 41.46
C GLU A 403 28.14 69.33 41.44
N LYS A 404 28.75 70.49 41.18
CA LYS A 404 28.07 71.79 41.11
C LYS A 404 27.45 71.99 39.72
N ILE A 405 26.24 72.54 39.66
CA ILE A 405 25.53 72.89 38.40
C ILE A 405 26.02 74.23 37.88
#